data_AF-A0A932PD32-F1
#
_entry.id   AF-A0A932PD32-F1
#
_cell.length_a   1.000
_cell.length_b   1.000
_cell.length_c   1.000
_cell.angle_alpha   90.00
_cell.angle_beta   90.00
_cell.angle_gamma   90.00
#
_symmetry.space_group_name_H-M   'P 1'
#
loop_
_entity.id
_entity.type
_entity.pdbx_description
1 polymer ?
#
loop_
_entity_poly.entity_id
_entity_poly.type
_entity_poly.pdbx_seq_one_letter_code
_entity_poly.pdbx_strand_id
1 'polypeptide(L)'
;MQNAPVWLVIAAVASADDLNLVKTRTPGAHPPVVLVENGRAEATVCVDVDAAVREYCRHTYGPAAGTMLELVTLEIDGWEKSRWPDGVLSPKAIYQHSYPSAAMEKMKSLLAKARTEAAGDAAVLKRLDYFEGPFAEFFKEFEFVVNGKGTRPIIAQKVIENPKVDGKLDDEVWQKAAPHRLRQFQKDKGEVECKFATDVRIVRTLDGITLGFHMAEPDAQQIVQNIQSKDDPLAYWQDCAEFFLDVSGKNAGDWYQFIINARGSVYDALKTDTAWDAAGLKVASYVGDGFWSLEVFLPTSTFPGARPPGTGVEWYGQLVRHRLDHESKKTRGRENQKYNAQFAGFNSNVADFAPNRFVE
;
A
#
# COMPACT_ATOMS: atom_id res chain seq x y z
N MET A 1 18.74 0.40 7.26
CA MET A 1 18.87 -0.07 5.85
C MET A 1 19.63 0.97 5.04
N GLN A 2 20.95 1.11 5.25
CA GLN A 2 21.71 2.28 4.81
C GLN A 2 22.51 2.10 3.50
N ASN A 3 22.48 0.93 2.84
CA ASN A 3 23.45 0.61 1.78
C ASN A 3 22.85 0.05 0.47
N ALA A 4 21.55 0.14 0.24
CA ALA A 4 20.93 -0.36 -1.00
C ALA A 4 21.58 0.17 -2.32
N PRO A 5 21.94 1.46 -2.46
CA PRO A 5 22.59 1.94 -3.68
C PRO A 5 24.02 1.40 -3.86
N VAL A 6 24.71 1.06 -2.77
CA VAL A 6 26.07 0.50 -2.79
C VAL A 6 26.08 -0.94 -3.36
N TRP A 7 25.04 -1.73 -3.08
CA TRP A 7 24.92 -3.09 -3.61
C TRP A 7 24.70 -3.14 -5.12
N LEU A 8 23.94 -2.18 -5.68
CA LEU A 8 23.69 -2.11 -7.12
C LEU A 8 24.97 -1.77 -7.90
N VAL A 9 25.82 -0.90 -7.34
CA VAL A 9 27.11 -0.53 -7.91
C VAL A 9 28.12 -1.68 -7.82
N ILE A 10 28.17 -2.42 -6.70
CA ILE A 10 29.09 -3.55 -6.53
C ILE A 10 28.76 -4.71 -7.49
N ALA A 11 27.47 -5.01 -7.71
CA ALA A 11 27.05 -6.07 -8.63
C ALA A 11 27.39 -5.75 -10.09
N ALA A 12 27.34 -4.47 -10.49
CA ALA A 12 27.73 -4.03 -11.84
C ALA A 12 29.26 -4.03 -12.05
N VAL A 13 30.04 -3.85 -10.99
CA VAL A 13 31.52 -3.84 -11.05
C VAL A 13 32.11 -5.25 -11.16
N ALA A 14 31.44 -6.27 -10.63
CA ALA A 14 31.92 -7.65 -10.66
C ALA A 14 31.75 -8.37 -12.02
N SER A 15 31.07 -7.76 -13.00
CA SER A 15 30.71 -8.40 -14.27
C SER A 15 31.22 -7.70 -15.53
N ALA A 16 32.06 -6.68 -15.42
CA ALA A 16 32.56 -5.92 -16.57
C ALA A 16 34.09 -6.01 -16.66
N ASP A 17 34.59 -6.71 -17.69
CA ASP A 17 36.02 -6.92 -17.94
C ASP A 17 36.76 -5.63 -18.40
N ASP A 18 36.05 -4.51 -18.55
CA ASP A 18 36.53 -3.26 -19.15
C ASP A 18 36.36 -2.00 -18.27
N LEU A 19 36.04 -2.14 -16.98
CA LEU A 19 35.94 -0.97 -16.09
C LEU A 19 37.31 -0.36 -15.77
N ASN A 20 37.60 0.78 -16.39
CA ASN A 20 38.68 1.66 -15.96
C ASN A 20 38.42 2.16 -14.54
N LEU A 21 39.21 1.67 -13.57
CA LEU A 21 39.28 2.21 -12.22
C LEU A 21 39.52 3.72 -12.28
N VAL A 22 38.50 4.52 -11.95
CA VAL A 22 38.66 5.97 -11.81
C VAL A 22 39.47 6.21 -10.54
N LYS A 23 40.79 6.36 -10.69
CA LYS A 23 41.68 6.82 -9.61
C LYS A 23 41.39 8.30 -9.36
N THR A 24 40.60 8.62 -8.35
CA THR A 24 40.44 10.00 -7.89
C THR A 24 41.68 10.41 -7.08
N ARG A 25 42.21 11.62 -7.34
CA ARG A 25 43.37 12.17 -6.61
C ARG A 25 43.01 12.64 -5.19
N THR A 26 41.72 12.70 -4.85
CA THR A 26 41.22 13.25 -3.59
C THR A 26 40.20 12.28 -3.01
N PRO A 27 40.33 11.83 -1.75
CA PRO A 27 39.33 10.98 -1.12
C PRO A 27 38.01 11.74 -0.95
N GLY A 28 36.90 11.16 -1.40
CA GLY A 28 35.56 11.67 -1.07
C GLY A 28 35.28 11.56 0.43
N ALA A 29 34.30 12.31 0.94
CA ALA A 29 33.93 12.34 2.36
C ALA A 29 33.25 11.06 2.89
N HIS A 30 33.15 10.01 2.07
CA HIS A 30 32.52 8.75 2.44
C HIS A 30 33.54 7.77 3.06
N PRO A 31 33.12 6.94 4.03
CA PRO A 31 33.97 5.91 4.59
C PRO A 31 34.39 4.94 3.47
N PRO A 32 35.67 4.52 3.44
CA PRO A 32 36.17 3.71 2.35
C PRO A 32 35.60 2.30 2.35
N VAL A 33 35.49 1.70 1.16
CA VAL A 33 35.27 0.25 1.01
C VAL A 33 36.61 -0.45 1.19
N VAL A 34 36.69 -1.37 2.14
CA VAL A 34 37.87 -2.21 2.37
C VAL A 34 37.74 -3.46 1.53
N LEU A 35 38.64 -3.65 0.58
CA LEU A 35 38.79 -4.91 -0.14
C LEU A 35 39.55 -5.88 0.75
N VAL A 36 38.93 -7.02 1.06
CA VAL A 36 39.48 -8.05 1.95
C VAL A 36 39.73 -9.33 1.16
N GLU A 37 40.97 -9.83 1.19
CA GLU A 37 41.34 -11.13 0.65
C GLU A 37 41.91 -11.99 1.78
N ASN A 38 41.44 -13.25 1.90
CA ASN A 38 41.86 -14.18 2.96
C ASN A 38 41.79 -13.62 4.39
N GLY A 39 40.80 -12.75 4.66
CA GLY A 39 40.61 -12.13 5.98
C GLY A 39 41.56 -10.98 6.30
N ARG A 40 42.34 -10.49 5.33
CA ARG A 40 43.21 -9.31 5.46
C ARG A 40 42.75 -8.18 4.55
N ALA A 41 42.81 -6.96 5.06
CA ALA A 41 42.55 -5.77 4.25
C ALA A 41 43.71 -5.58 3.26
N GLU A 42 43.42 -5.75 1.97
CA GLU A 42 44.39 -5.62 0.87
C GLU A 42 44.40 -4.20 0.29
N ALA A 43 43.24 -3.54 0.26
CA ALA A 43 43.12 -2.18 -0.25
C ALA A 43 41.92 -1.43 0.33
N THR A 44 42.00 -0.12 0.23
CA THR A 44 40.99 0.83 0.66
C THR A 44 40.60 1.65 -0.55
N VAL A 45 39.36 1.53 -1.02
CA VAL A 45 38.84 2.29 -2.16
C VAL A 45 37.87 3.34 -1.64
N CYS A 46 38.18 4.61 -1.90
CA CYS A 46 37.23 5.70 -1.75
C CYS A 46 36.54 5.92 -3.10
N VAL A 47 35.23 5.66 -3.16
CA VAL A 47 34.41 6.00 -4.33
C VAL A 47 33.84 7.40 -4.12
N ASP A 48 34.15 8.31 -5.04
CA ASP A 48 33.43 9.58 -5.15
C ASP A 48 32.07 9.28 -5.82
N VAL A 49 31.03 9.16 -5.00
CA VAL A 49 29.68 8.79 -5.43
C VAL A 49 29.13 9.83 -6.42
N ASP A 50 29.38 11.11 -6.18
CA ASP A 50 28.93 12.18 -7.06
C ASP A 50 29.62 12.10 -8.43
N ALA A 51 30.93 11.79 -8.45
CA ALA A 51 31.64 11.56 -9.70
C ALA A 51 31.13 10.32 -10.43
N ALA A 52 30.82 9.24 -9.71
CA ALA A 52 30.26 8.03 -10.29
C ALA A 52 28.87 8.27 -10.91
N VAL A 53 28.00 9.02 -10.23
CA VAL A 53 26.67 9.39 -10.77
C VAL A 53 26.79 10.28 -12.01
N ARG A 54 27.70 11.26 -12.00
CA ARG A 54 27.99 12.09 -13.19
C ARG A 54 28.43 11.23 -14.38
N GLU A 55 29.34 10.30 -14.15
CA GLU A 55 29.89 9.45 -15.20
C GLU A 55 28.86 8.46 -15.73
N TYR A 56 28.05 7.87 -14.83
CA TYR A 56 26.89 7.07 -15.19
C TYR A 56 25.95 7.84 -16.12
N CYS A 57 25.59 9.08 -15.77
CA CYS A 57 24.69 9.88 -16.59
C CYS A 57 25.30 10.22 -17.96
N ARG A 58 26.59 10.57 -17.99
CA ARG A 58 27.32 10.89 -19.23
C ARG A 58 27.38 9.71 -20.19
N HIS A 59 27.75 8.52 -19.71
CA HIS A 59 27.87 7.33 -20.54
C HIS A 59 26.51 6.74 -20.96
N THR A 60 25.51 6.85 -20.10
CA THR A 60 24.21 6.22 -20.34
C THR A 60 23.31 7.08 -21.21
N TYR A 61 23.33 8.41 -21.04
CA TYR A 61 22.32 9.28 -21.63
C TYR A 61 22.84 10.30 -22.65
N GLY A 62 24.14 10.33 -22.93
CA GLY A 62 24.72 11.08 -24.06
C GLY A 62 24.25 12.55 -24.09
N PRO A 63 23.54 13.00 -25.15
CA PRO A 63 23.00 14.36 -25.24
C PRO A 63 22.13 14.79 -24.05
N ALA A 64 21.43 13.85 -23.41
CA ALA A 64 20.54 14.11 -22.27
C ALA A 64 21.24 14.01 -20.90
N ALA A 65 22.57 13.79 -20.86
CA ALA A 65 23.31 13.53 -19.63
C ALA A 65 23.15 14.59 -18.55
N GLY A 66 23.12 15.88 -18.93
CA GLY A 66 22.94 16.98 -17.98
C GLY A 66 21.55 16.96 -17.33
N THR A 67 20.51 16.77 -18.13
CA THR A 67 19.11 16.67 -17.65
C THR A 67 18.92 15.43 -16.78
N MET A 68 19.51 14.29 -17.16
CA MET A 68 19.42 13.06 -16.38
C MET A 68 20.21 13.15 -15.07
N LEU A 69 21.34 13.84 -15.04
CA LEU A 69 22.05 14.11 -13.79
C LEU A 69 21.21 14.96 -12.83
N GLU A 70 20.48 15.95 -13.34
CA GLU A 70 19.57 16.74 -12.52
C GLU A 70 18.42 15.88 -11.96
N LEU A 71 17.86 14.98 -12.77
CA LEU A 71 16.81 14.07 -12.35
C LEU A 71 17.28 13.07 -11.28
N VAL A 72 18.39 12.38 -11.54
CA VAL A 72 18.96 11.40 -10.60
C VAL A 72 19.37 12.08 -9.30
N THR A 73 19.94 13.29 -9.36
CA THR A 73 20.24 14.08 -8.16
C THR A 73 18.96 14.41 -7.38
N LEU A 74 17.87 14.79 -8.06
CA LEU A 74 16.57 15.06 -7.41
C LEU A 74 16.03 13.81 -6.69
N GLU A 75 16.17 12.63 -7.30
CA GLU A 75 15.75 11.36 -6.70
C GLU A 75 16.58 11.02 -5.46
N ILE A 76 17.91 11.10 -5.58
CA ILE A 76 18.87 10.84 -4.49
C ILE A 76 18.60 11.79 -3.33
N ASP A 77 18.53 13.09 -3.61
CA ASP A 77 18.29 14.11 -2.59
C ASP A 77 16.95 13.92 -1.91
N GLY A 78 15.89 13.65 -2.68
CA GLY A 78 14.57 13.38 -2.14
C GLY A 78 14.57 12.19 -1.19
N TRP A 79 15.42 11.18 -1.41
CA TRP A 79 15.55 10.05 -0.49
C TRP A 79 16.47 10.35 0.71
N GLU A 80 17.69 10.81 0.48
CA GLU A 80 18.71 10.95 1.53
C GLU A 80 18.48 12.14 2.47
N LYS A 81 17.95 13.23 1.92
CA LYS A 81 17.66 14.45 2.68
C LYS A 81 16.27 14.44 3.31
N SER A 82 15.44 13.44 2.99
CA SER A 82 14.12 13.29 3.58
C SER A 82 14.16 13.12 5.09
N ARG A 83 13.20 13.77 5.75
CA ARG A 83 12.93 13.60 7.17
C ARG A 83 11.44 13.34 7.33
N TRP A 84 11.08 12.09 7.60
CA TRP A 84 9.69 11.70 7.77
C TRP A 84 9.23 11.98 9.21
N PRO A 85 8.01 12.51 9.40
CA PRO A 85 7.40 12.66 10.73
C PRO A 85 7.45 11.33 11.50
N ASP A 86 7.85 11.42 12.76
CA ASP A 86 7.94 10.27 13.69
C ASP A 86 8.83 9.11 13.19
N GLY A 87 9.65 9.33 12.14
CA GLY A 87 10.47 8.30 11.51
C GLY A 87 9.68 7.25 10.72
N VAL A 88 8.40 7.49 10.44
CA VAL A 88 7.51 6.52 9.78
C VAL A 88 7.53 6.70 8.26
N LEU A 89 7.90 5.62 7.56
CA LEU A 89 7.81 5.56 6.11
C LEU A 89 6.38 5.16 5.69
N SER A 90 5.65 6.09 5.08
CA SER A 90 4.35 5.86 4.47
C SER A 90 4.26 6.50 3.09
N PRO A 91 3.33 6.06 2.20
CA PRO A 91 3.11 6.70 0.91
C PRO A 91 2.88 8.20 1.05
N LYS A 92 2.07 8.62 2.03
CA LYS A 92 1.83 10.04 2.30
C LYS A 92 3.11 10.76 2.72
N ALA A 93 3.95 10.16 3.58
CA ALA A 93 5.23 10.77 3.96
C ALA A 93 6.19 10.89 2.77
N ILE A 94 6.25 9.89 1.89
CA ILE A 94 7.03 9.94 0.64
C ILE A 94 6.57 11.12 -0.21
N TYR A 95 5.27 11.23 -0.48
CA TYR A 95 4.73 12.24 -1.38
C TYR A 95 4.58 13.64 -0.78
N GLN A 96 4.73 13.80 0.54
CA GLN A 96 4.70 15.10 1.20
C GLN A 96 6.10 15.63 1.54
N HIS A 97 7.06 14.74 1.79
CA HIS A 97 8.40 15.13 2.27
C HIS A 97 9.52 14.76 1.31
N SER A 98 9.51 13.56 0.73
CA SER A 98 10.56 13.12 -0.19
C SER A 98 10.38 13.70 -1.58
N TYR A 99 9.17 13.59 -2.09
CA TYR A 99 8.82 13.96 -3.45
C TYR A 99 7.49 14.72 -3.46
N PRO A 100 7.46 15.96 -2.94
CA PRO A 100 6.28 16.81 -2.95
C PRO A 100 5.85 17.17 -4.38
N SER A 101 4.66 17.74 -4.55
CA SER A 101 4.09 18.08 -5.87
C SER A 101 5.07 18.84 -6.77
N ALA A 102 5.85 19.77 -6.22
CA ALA A 102 6.86 20.50 -6.98
C ALA A 102 7.98 19.59 -7.52
N ALA A 103 8.41 18.60 -6.74
CA ALA A 103 9.38 17.59 -7.21
C ALA A 103 8.76 16.69 -8.28
N MET A 104 7.49 16.30 -8.13
CA MET A 104 6.78 15.51 -9.15
C MET A 104 6.71 16.21 -10.50
N GLU A 105 6.31 17.49 -10.50
CA GLU A 105 6.26 18.28 -11.73
C GLU A 105 7.65 18.48 -12.32
N LYS A 106 8.67 18.65 -11.47
CA LYS A 106 10.07 18.72 -11.93
C LYS A 106 10.53 17.42 -12.57
N MET A 107 10.22 16.25 -11.99
CA MET A 107 10.56 14.95 -12.59
C MET A 107 9.91 14.77 -13.96
N LYS A 108 8.60 15.04 -14.08
CA LYS A 108 7.87 14.98 -15.35
C LYS A 108 8.52 15.87 -16.43
N SER A 109 8.89 17.10 -16.05
CA SER A 109 9.56 18.06 -16.93
C SER A 109 10.94 17.59 -17.38
N LEU A 110 11.76 17.07 -16.44
CA LEU A 110 13.10 16.56 -16.74
C LEU A 110 13.06 15.33 -17.66
N LEU A 111 12.12 14.41 -17.46
CA LEU A 111 11.92 13.26 -18.33
C LEU A 111 11.57 13.69 -19.76
N ALA A 112 10.60 14.61 -19.92
CA ALA A 112 10.21 15.14 -21.22
C ALA A 112 11.37 15.87 -21.92
N LYS A 113 12.16 16.64 -21.16
CA LYS A 113 13.36 17.34 -21.66
C LYS A 113 14.44 16.36 -22.09
N ALA A 114 14.73 15.32 -21.30
CA ALA A 114 15.72 14.29 -21.63
C ALA A 114 15.37 13.56 -22.93
N ARG A 115 14.08 13.24 -23.14
CA ARG A 115 13.61 12.67 -24.42
C ARG A 115 13.81 13.62 -25.60
N THR A 116 13.56 14.90 -25.40
CA THR A 116 13.76 15.93 -26.46
C THR A 116 15.24 16.04 -26.84
N GLU A 117 16.14 16.05 -25.85
CA GLU A 117 17.59 16.09 -26.07
C GLU A 117 18.11 14.81 -26.73
N ALA A 118 17.50 13.66 -26.43
CA ALA A 118 17.88 12.36 -26.98
C ALA A 118 17.15 11.99 -28.29
N ALA A 119 16.36 12.88 -28.90
CA ALA A 119 15.49 12.55 -30.03
C ALA A 119 16.21 11.94 -31.24
N GLY A 120 17.49 12.25 -31.43
CA GLY A 120 18.34 11.70 -32.50
C GLY A 120 19.12 10.42 -32.13
N ASP A 121 19.00 9.90 -30.91
CA ASP A 121 19.77 8.77 -30.40
C ASP A 121 18.86 7.62 -29.93
N ALA A 122 18.67 6.63 -30.81
CA ALA A 122 17.79 5.49 -30.54
C ALA A 122 18.27 4.60 -29.37
N ALA A 123 19.58 4.57 -29.07
CA ALA A 123 20.11 3.78 -27.96
C ALA A 123 19.82 4.47 -26.63
N VAL A 124 19.98 5.80 -26.55
CA VAL A 124 19.62 6.59 -25.38
C VAL A 124 18.10 6.55 -25.15
N LEU A 125 17.28 6.67 -26.19
CA LEU A 125 15.81 6.58 -26.04
C LEU A 125 15.38 5.24 -25.41
N LYS A 126 15.98 4.11 -25.80
CA LYS A 126 15.71 2.80 -25.17
C LYS A 126 16.11 2.76 -23.69
N ARG A 127 17.19 3.44 -23.31
CA ARG A 127 17.62 3.54 -21.90
C ARG A 127 16.67 4.42 -21.10
N LEU A 128 16.17 5.51 -21.69
CA LEU A 128 15.12 6.34 -21.10
C LEU A 128 13.82 5.55 -20.93
N ASP A 129 13.41 4.73 -21.91
CA ASP A 129 12.23 3.87 -21.78
C ASP A 129 12.35 2.90 -20.60
N TYR A 130 13.53 2.30 -20.42
CA TYR A 130 13.80 1.44 -19.27
C TYR A 130 13.78 2.21 -17.95
N PHE A 131 14.43 3.37 -17.90
CA PHE A 131 14.50 4.22 -16.71
C PHE A 131 13.14 4.79 -16.30
N GLU A 132 12.32 5.20 -17.26
CA GLU A 132 11.00 5.80 -17.04
C GLU A 132 9.93 4.78 -16.65
N GLY A 133 10.14 3.49 -16.92
CA GLY A 133 9.15 2.43 -16.68
C GLY A 133 8.47 2.50 -15.30
N PRO A 134 9.20 2.66 -14.19
CA PRO A 134 8.61 2.77 -12.85
C PRO A 134 7.86 4.08 -12.57
N PHE A 135 8.15 5.18 -13.28
CA PHE A 135 7.60 6.49 -12.98
C PHE A 135 6.09 6.58 -13.24
N ALA A 136 5.57 5.80 -14.20
CA ALA A 136 4.14 5.81 -14.49
C ALA A 136 3.30 5.39 -13.28
N GLU A 137 3.68 4.29 -12.61
CA GLU A 137 2.99 3.85 -11.39
C GLU A 137 3.26 4.81 -10.23
N PHE A 138 4.46 5.37 -10.11
CA PHE A 138 4.79 6.35 -9.08
C PHE A 138 3.94 7.63 -9.19
N PHE A 139 3.77 8.18 -10.40
CA PHE A 139 2.90 9.33 -10.62
C PHE A 139 1.43 8.99 -10.43
N LYS A 140 0.99 7.80 -10.84
CA LYS A 140 -0.38 7.33 -10.59
C LYS A 140 -0.66 7.23 -9.09
N GLU A 141 0.25 6.65 -8.31
CA GLU A 141 0.13 6.55 -6.86
C GLU A 141 0.14 7.93 -6.20
N PHE A 142 1.01 8.85 -6.63
CA PHE A 142 0.98 10.24 -6.18
C PHE A 142 -0.39 10.89 -6.38
N GLU A 143 -0.98 10.79 -7.58
CA GLU A 143 -2.30 11.36 -7.88
C GLU A 143 -3.40 10.73 -7.02
N PHE A 144 -3.31 9.42 -6.76
CA PHE A 144 -4.28 8.73 -5.90
C PHE A 144 -4.14 9.16 -4.44
N VAL A 145 -2.92 9.11 -3.88
CA VAL A 145 -2.65 9.34 -2.45
C VAL A 145 -2.76 10.81 -2.07
N VAL A 146 -2.25 11.72 -2.91
CA VAL A 146 -2.20 13.16 -2.60
C VAL A 146 -3.44 13.88 -3.10
N ASN A 147 -3.89 13.59 -4.33
CA ASN A 147 -4.99 14.31 -4.96
C ASN A 147 -6.34 13.56 -4.87
N GLY A 148 -6.36 12.35 -4.32
CA GLY A 148 -7.57 11.53 -4.21
C GLY A 148 -8.12 11.07 -5.57
N LYS A 149 -7.31 11.11 -6.62
CA LYS A 149 -7.77 10.86 -7.99
C LYS A 149 -8.13 9.40 -8.18
N GLY A 150 -9.42 9.11 -8.36
CA GLY A 150 -9.93 7.76 -8.53
C GLY A 150 -10.24 7.04 -7.21
N THR A 151 -9.97 7.67 -6.06
CA THR A 151 -10.31 7.13 -4.75
C THR A 151 -11.82 7.18 -4.53
N ARG A 152 -12.39 6.06 -4.12
CA ARG A 152 -13.77 6.01 -3.63
C ARG A 152 -13.76 6.13 -2.10
N PRO A 153 -14.39 7.14 -1.50
CA PRO A 153 -14.46 7.26 -0.04
C PRO A 153 -15.31 6.13 0.53
N ILE A 154 -15.00 5.74 1.77
CA ILE A 154 -15.85 4.87 2.57
C ILE A 154 -16.83 5.76 3.34
N ILE A 155 -18.12 5.49 3.23
CA ILE A 155 -19.19 6.31 3.80
C ILE A 155 -19.85 5.55 4.93
N ALA A 156 -19.89 6.16 6.11
CA ALA A 156 -20.61 5.67 7.27
C ALA A 156 -21.83 6.55 7.53
N GLN A 157 -23.03 5.99 7.30
CA GLN A 157 -24.30 6.70 7.44
C GLN A 157 -24.69 6.83 8.92
N LYS A 158 -25.09 8.03 9.36
CA LYS A 158 -25.69 8.20 10.68
C LYS A 158 -27.00 7.43 10.78
N VAL A 159 -27.15 6.72 11.89
CA VAL A 159 -28.41 6.10 12.29
C VAL A 159 -28.70 6.43 13.75
N ILE A 160 -29.95 6.29 14.17
CA ILE A 160 -30.39 6.62 15.53
C ILE A 160 -30.04 5.48 16.49
N GLU A 161 -30.25 4.23 16.04
CA GLU A 161 -30.01 3.02 16.81
C GLU A 161 -29.00 2.13 16.07
N ASN A 162 -28.15 1.45 16.84
CA ASN A 162 -27.25 0.45 16.26
C ASN A 162 -28.09 -0.74 15.75
N PRO A 163 -27.74 -1.33 14.59
CA PRO A 163 -28.34 -2.60 14.16
C PRO A 163 -28.04 -3.68 15.19
N LYS A 164 -28.90 -4.69 15.24
CA LYS A 164 -28.61 -5.88 16.02
C LYS A 164 -27.49 -6.67 15.35
N VAL A 165 -26.37 -6.85 16.06
CA VAL A 165 -25.25 -7.68 15.57
C VAL A 165 -25.61 -9.16 15.70
N ASP A 166 -26.30 -9.71 14.71
CA ASP A 166 -26.67 -11.14 14.62
C ASP A 166 -26.29 -11.81 13.29
N GLY A 167 -25.67 -11.05 12.39
CA GLY A 167 -25.08 -11.48 11.13
C GLY A 167 -26.05 -11.44 9.96
N LYS A 168 -27.33 -11.13 10.16
CA LYS A 168 -28.37 -11.30 9.12
C LYS A 168 -28.56 -10.11 8.20
N LEU A 169 -28.16 -8.91 8.62
CA LEU A 169 -28.34 -7.67 7.87
C LEU A 169 -29.81 -7.34 7.52
N ASP A 170 -30.77 -7.77 8.36
CA ASP A 170 -32.21 -7.59 8.13
C ASP A 170 -32.81 -6.37 8.85
N ASP A 171 -32.06 -5.67 9.70
CA ASP A 171 -32.47 -4.40 10.30
C ASP A 171 -32.70 -3.29 9.24
N GLU A 172 -33.75 -2.48 9.45
CA GLU A 172 -34.12 -1.38 8.54
C GLU A 172 -33.00 -0.34 8.34
N VAL A 173 -32.12 -0.17 9.32
CA VAL A 173 -31.01 0.79 9.26
C VAL A 173 -30.06 0.53 8.10
N TRP A 174 -29.91 -0.74 7.67
CA TRP A 174 -29.05 -1.09 6.54
C TRP A 174 -29.55 -0.52 5.21
N GLN A 175 -30.86 -0.29 5.07
CA GLN A 175 -31.43 0.32 3.86
C GLN A 175 -31.06 1.80 3.71
N LYS A 176 -30.59 2.45 4.79
CA LYS A 176 -30.14 3.85 4.77
C LYS A 176 -28.68 3.99 4.33
N ALA A 177 -27.89 2.91 4.40
CA ALA A 177 -26.47 2.94 4.06
C ALA A 177 -26.21 2.53 2.61
N ALA A 178 -25.44 3.33 1.90
CA ALA A 178 -24.99 3.00 0.55
C ALA A 178 -24.03 1.79 0.57
N PRO A 179 -24.16 0.84 -0.37
CA PRO A 179 -23.24 -0.29 -0.48
C PRO A 179 -21.90 0.13 -1.09
N HIS A 180 -20.83 -0.42 -0.53
CA HIS A 180 -19.46 -0.32 -1.00
C HIS A 180 -19.12 -1.63 -1.72
N ARG A 181 -19.25 -1.63 -3.04
CA ARG A 181 -18.98 -2.81 -3.87
C ARG A 181 -17.47 -3.02 -4.00
N LEU A 182 -16.97 -4.19 -3.56
CA LEU A 182 -15.56 -4.53 -3.71
C LEU A 182 -15.19 -4.85 -5.17
N ARG A 183 -13.91 -4.68 -5.51
CA ARG A 183 -13.29 -4.89 -6.82
C ARG A 183 -12.10 -5.84 -6.69
N GLN A 184 -11.71 -6.45 -7.81
CA GLN A 184 -10.46 -7.19 -7.90
C GLN A 184 -9.44 -6.39 -8.72
N PHE A 185 -8.18 -6.39 -8.31
CA PHE A 185 -7.09 -5.89 -9.14
C PHE A 185 -6.59 -6.99 -10.09
N GLN A 186 -6.50 -6.68 -11.39
CA GLN A 186 -5.85 -7.50 -12.40
C GLN A 186 -4.75 -6.68 -13.08
N LYS A 187 -3.52 -7.21 -13.11
CA LYS A 187 -2.33 -6.48 -13.60
C LYS A 187 -2.53 -5.80 -14.96
N ASP A 188 -3.17 -6.48 -15.90
CA ASP A 188 -3.31 -5.99 -17.28
C ASP A 188 -4.60 -5.16 -17.50
N LYS A 189 -5.50 -5.10 -16.52
CA LYS A 189 -6.83 -4.47 -16.66
C LYS A 189 -7.13 -3.43 -15.57
N GLY A 190 -6.32 -3.34 -14.53
CA GLY A 190 -6.61 -2.55 -13.34
C GLY A 190 -7.75 -3.16 -12.54
N GLU A 191 -8.66 -2.32 -12.03
CA GLU A 191 -9.84 -2.78 -11.28
C GLU A 191 -10.87 -3.43 -12.19
N VAL A 192 -11.36 -4.60 -11.78
CA VAL A 192 -12.44 -5.32 -12.45
C VAL A 192 -13.54 -5.73 -11.46
N GLU A 193 -14.72 -6.04 -11.99
CA GLU A 193 -15.81 -6.65 -11.24
C GLU A 193 -15.40 -8.02 -10.68
N CYS A 194 -15.77 -8.30 -9.42
CA CYS A 194 -15.58 -9.60 -8.80
C CYS A 194 -16.61 -10.60 -9.35
N LYS A 195 -16.19 -11.86 -9.55
CA LYS A 195 -17.10 -12.94 -9.96
C LYS A 195 -18.15 -13.20 -8.88
N PHE A 196 -17.73 -13.22 -7.62
CA PHE A 196 -18.60 -13.39 -6.46
C PHE A 196 -18.67 -12.07 -5.69
N ALA A 197 -19.72 -11.29 -5.95
CA ALA A 197 -19.83 -9.93 -5.44
C ALA A 197 -19.78 -9.84 -3.91
N THR A 198 -19.17 -8.77 -3.41
CA THR A 198 -19.19 -8.39 -2.00
C THR A 198 -19.63 -6.94 -1.88
N ASP A 199 -20.65 -6.70 -1.05
CA ASP A 199 -21.11 -5.37 -0.69
C ASP A 199 -20.89 -5.14 0.80
N VAL A 200 -20.34 -3.97 1.14
CA VAL A 200 -20.17 -3.56 2.53
C VAL A 200 -21.01 -2.31 2.80
N ARG A 201 -21.80 -2.32 3.86
CA ARG A 201 -22.51 -1.14 4.36
C ARG A 201 -21.93 -0.74 5.69
N ILE A 202 -21.90 0.56 5.96
CA ILE A 202 -21.38 1.08 7.22
C ILE A 202 -22.38 2.08 7.76
N VAL A 203 -22.75 1.89 9.02
CA VAL A 203 -23.57 2.82 9.79
C VAL A 203 -22.82 3.26 11.03
N ARG A 204 -23.20 4.40 11.60
CA ARG A 204 -22.61 4.92 12.83
C ARG A 204 -23.66 5.52 13.75
N THR A 205 -23.41 5.38 15.04
CA THR A 205 -24.11 6.08 16.12
C THR A 205 -23.10 6.92 16.89
N LEU A 206 -23.47 7.44 18.07
CA LEU A 206 -22.49 8.09 18.96
C LEU A 206 -21.57 7.08 19.64
N ASP A 207 -21.94 5.80 19.66
CA ASP A 207 -21.17 4.75 20.35
C ASP A 207 -19.99 4.26 19.51
N GLY A 208 -20.17 4.22 18.18
CA GLY A 208 -19.18 3.66 17.27
C GLY A 208 -19.71 3.44 15.86
N ILE A 209 -19.02 2.56 15.14
CA ILE A 209 -19.38 2.17 13.77
C ILE A 209 -19.84 0.71 13.75
N THR A 210 -20.77 0.40 12.86
CA THR A 210 -21.11 -1.00 12.51
C THR A 210 -20.90 -1.22 11.03
N LEU A 211 -20.15 -2.26 10.68
CA LEU A 211 -19.94 -2.72 9.31
C LEU A 211 -20.80 -3.95 9.06
N GLY A 212 -21.48 -3.98 7.93
CA GLY A 212 -22.27 -5.10 7.44
C GLY A 212 -21.75 -5.57 6.09
N PHE A 213 -21.16 -6.76 6.05
CA PHE A 213 -20.66 -7.40 4.82
C PHE A 213 -21.69 -8.40 4.31
N HIS A 214 -22.06 -8.29 3.05
CA HIS A 214 -22.83 -9.29 2.33
C HIS A 214 -21.98 -9.86 1.19
N MET A 215 -21.67 -11.15 1.26
CA MET A 215 -20.69 -11.81 0.41
C MET A 215 -21.36 -12.95 -0.35
N ALA A 216 -21.54 -12.80 -1.66
CA ALA A 216 -22.05 -13.86 -2.52
C ALA A 216 -21.12 -15.07 -2.43
N GLU A 217 -21.70 -16.24 -2.18
CA GLU A 217 -20.98 -17.50 -2.00
C GLU A 217 -21.92 -18.66 -2.37
N PRO A 218 -21.98 -19.05 -3.65
CA PRO A 218 -22.90 -20.10 -4.09
C PRO A 218 -22.58 -21.46 -3.46
N ASP A 219 -21.32 -21.72 -3.12
CA ASP A 219 -20.86 -22.99 -2.59
C ASP A 219 -20.56 -22.88 -1.08
N ALA A 220 -21.59 -22.57 -0.28
CA ALA A 220 -21.44 -22.36 1.17
C ALA A 220 -20.75 -23.52 1.91
N GLN A 221 -20.85 -24.75 1.40
CA GLN A 221 -20.19 -25.93 1.97
C GLN A 221 -18.65 -25.93 1.80
N GLN A 222 -18.13 -25.11 0.89
CA GLN A 222 -16.70 -25.01 0.61
C GLN A 222 -16.00 -23.93 1.44
N ILE A 223 -16.75 -23.06 2.12
CA ILE A 223 -16.21 -22.00 2.98
C ILE A 223 -15.21 -22.59 3.98
N VAL A 224 -13.95 -22.17 3.86
CA VAL A 224 -12.85 -22.59 4.72
C VAL A 224 -12.83 -21.72 5.97
N GLN A 225 -13.13 -22.35 7.10
CA GLN A 225 -13.31 -21.67 8.39
C GLN A 225 -12.88 -22.56 9.57
N ASN A 226 -11.76 -23.27 9.38
CA ASN A 226 -11.16 -24.22 10.33
C ASN A 226 -10.58 -23.53 11.57
N ILE A 227 -10.19 -22.26 11.45
CA ILE A 227 -9.61 -21.47 12.56
C ILE A 227 -10.74 -20.93 13.45
N GLN A 228 -10.58 -21.16 14.76
CA GLN A 228 -11.50 -20.66 15.80
C GLN A 228 -10.77 -19.89 16.90
N SER A 229 -9.45 -20.08 17.02
CA SER A 229 -8.57 -19.31 17.89
C SER A 229 -8.68 -17.82 17.57
N LYS A 230 -8.74 -16.99 18.61
CA LYS A 230 -8.55 -15.55 18.48
C LYS A 230 -7.07 -15.29 18.09
N ASP A 231 -6.86 -14.28 17.24
CA ASP A 231 -5.56 -13.78 16.81
C ASP A 231 -4.63 -14.85 16.20
N ASP A 232 -5.22 -15.84 15.53
CA ASP A 232 -4.45 -16.87 14.84
C ASP A 232 -3.63 -16.24 13.69
N PRO A 233 -2.31 -16.48 13.63
CA PRO A 233 -1.46 -15.89 12.60
C PRO A 233 -1.78 -16.40 11.18
N LEU A 234 -2.65 -17.42 11.04
CA LEU A 234 -3.14 -17.92 9.77
C LEU A 234 -4.59 -17.51 9.48
N ALA A 235 -5.17 -16.54 10.20
CA ALA A 235 -6.55 -16.09 9.98
C ALA A 235 -6.84 -15.70 8.51
N TYR A 236 -5.87 -15.11 7.80
CA TYR A 236 -5.97 -14.76 6.37
C TYR A 236 -5.87 -15.97 5.41
N TRP A 237 -5.68 -17.20 5.92
CA TRP A 237 -5.74 -18.46 5.16
C TRP A 237 -7.13 -19.11 5.23
N GLN A 238 -8.16 -18.34 5.51
CA GLN A 238 -9.56 -18.75 5.58
C GLN A 238 -10.38 -17.92 4.57
N ASP A 239 -11.62 -18.31 4.33
CA ASP A 239 -12.61 -17.38 3.77
C ASP A 239 -12.96 -16.36 4.86
N CYS A 240 -12.62 -15.10 4.62
CA CYS A 240 -12.74 -14.06 5.63
C CYS A 240 -13.00 -12.68 5.03
N ALA A 241 -13.68 -11.86 5.82
CA ALA A 241 -13.63 -10.42 5.66
C ALA A 241 -12.35 -9.91 6.34
N GLU A 242 -11.71 -8.93 5.74
CA GLU A 242 -10.58 -8.21 6.33
C GLU A 242 -10.83 -6.72 6.16
N PHE A 243 -10.46 -5.91 7.15
CA PHE A 243 -10.52 -4.47 7.00
C PHE A 243 -9.49 -3.77 7.87
N PHE A 244 -9.17 -2.55 7.46
CA PHE A 244 -8.14 -1.72 8.06
C PHE A 244 -8.70 -0.35 8.41
N LEU A 245 -8.29 0.20 9.55
CA LEU A 245 -8.72 1.52 10.02
C LEU A 245 -7.53 2.32 10.56
N ASP A 246 -7.25 3.47 9.98
CA ASP A 246 -6.48 4.55 10.62
C ASP A 246 -7.47 5.57 11.20
N VAL A 247 -7.64 5.52 12.51
CA VAL A 247 -8.56 6.38 13.28
C VAL A 247 -7.96 7.75 13.64
N SER A 248 -6.67 7.96 13.34
CA SER A 248 -5.97 9.23 13.58
C SER A 248 -6.33 10.28 12.54
N GLY A 249 -6.83 9.84 11.37
CA GLY A 249 -7.11 10.71 10.22
C GLY A 249 -5.86 11.18 9.49
N LYS A 250 -4.68 10.64 9.81
CA LYS A 250 -3.42 11.04 9.18
C LYS A 250 -3.09 10.22 7.94
N ASN A 251 -3.51 8.96 7.87
CA ASN A 251 -3.06 7.97 6.89
C ASN A 251 -1.53 7.81 6.85
N ALA A 252 -0.92 7.81 8.04
CA ALA A 252 0.54 7.91 8.20
C ALA A 252 1.23 6.56 8.46
N GLY A 253 0.47 5.45 8.48
CA GLY A 253 1.01 4.10 8.69
C GLY A 253 0.64 3.45 10.02
N ASP A 254 -0.14 4.12 10.87
CA ASP A 254 -0.72 3.53 12.09
C ASP A 254 -2.17 3.15 11.83
N TRP A 255 -2.41 1.85 11.70
CA TRP A 255 -3.72 1.28 11.40
C TRP A 255 -4.02 0.07 12.27
N TYR A 256 -5.30 -0.16 12.51
CA TYR A 256 -5.84 -1.37 13.11
C TYR A 256 -6.26 -2.32 11.99
N GLN A 257 -5.98 -3.60 12.14
CA GLN A 257 -6.41 -4.65 11.21
C GLN A 257 -7.36 -5.60 11.92
N PHE A 258 -8.34 -6.04 11.18
CA PHE A 258 -9.32 -7.02 11.61
C PHE A 258 -9.47 -8.07 10.53
N ILE A 259 -9.44 -9.33 10.90
CA ILE A 259 -9.72 -10.46 10.00
C ILE A 259 -10.76 -11.33 10.69
N ILE A 260 -11.88 -11.55 10.02
CA ILE A 260 -13.02 -12.25 10.60
C ILE A 260 -13.54 -13.28 9.60
N ASN A 261 -13.48 -14.56 9.99
CA ASN A 261 -13.98 -15.65 9.15
C ASN A 261 -15.49 -15.90 9.35
N ALA A 262 -16.04 -16.79 8.54
CA ALA A 262 -17.47 -17.13 8.57
C ALA A 262 -17.97 -17.86 9.84
N ARG A 263 -17.08 -18.20 10.79
CA ARG A 263 -17.46 -18.66 12.16
C ARG A 263 -17.43 -17.54 13.19
N GLY A 264 -17.03 -16.33 12.80
CA GLY A 264 -16.82 -15.21 13.72
C GLY A 264 -15.54 -15.29 14.53
N SER A 265 -14.56 -16.13 14.14
CA SER A 265 -13.21 -16.05 14.71
C SER A 265 -12.59 -14.72 14.32
N VAL A 266 -12.00 -14.03 15.30
CA VAL A 266 -11.46 -12.67 15.14
C VAL A 266 -9.94 -12.72 15.28
N TYR A 267 -9.26 -12.10 14.32
CA TYR A 267 -7.93 -11.56 14.49
C TYR A 267 -8.05 -10.05 14.58
N ASP A 268 -7.47 -9.44 15.61
CA ASP A 268 -7.30 -8.00 15.70
C ASP A 268 -5.86 -7.62 16.07
N ALA A 269 -5.38 -6.51 15.49
CA ALA A 269 -4.02 -6.05 15.74
C ALA A 269 -3.90 -4.55 15.50
N LEU A 270 -3.02 -3.90 16.27
CA LEU A 270 -2.46 -2.61 15.90
C LEU A 270 -1.25 -2.88 15.00
N LYS A 271 -1.37 -2.61 13.71
CA LYS A 271 -0.43 -3.08 12.68
C LYS A 271 -0.32 -4.60 12.73
N THR A 272 0.79 -5.13 13.24
CA THR A 272 1.00 -6.58 13.43
C THR A 272 1.06 -6.98 14.90
N ASP A 273 0.82 -6.04 15.82
CA ASP A 273 0.85 -6.28 17.25
C ASP A 273 -0.53 -6.73 17.75
N THR A 274 -0.64 -8.03 18.03
CA THR A 274 -1.84 -8.69 18.57
C THR A 274 -1.95 -8.55 20.09
N ALA A 275 -1.06 -7.79 20.76
CA ALA A 275 -1.23 -7.46 22.17
C ALA A 275 -2.34 -6.41 22.37
N TRP A 276 -2.63 -5.61 21.34
CA TRP A 276 -3.80 -4.75 21.32
C TRP A 276 -5.06 -5.59 21.02
N ASP A 277 -6.10 -5.40 21.81
CA ASP A 277 -7.38 -6.11 21.71
C ASP A 277 -8.53 -5.12 21.56
N ALA A 278 -9.48 -5.40 20.68
CA ALA A 278 -10.59 -4.51 20.38
C ALA A 278 -11.70 -4.59 21.46
N ALA A 279 -11.45 -3.97 22.62
CA ALA A 279 -12.38 -3.95 23.74
C ALA A 279 -13.81 -3.50 23.35
N GLY A 280 -14.77 -4.41 23.57
CA GLY A 280 -16.19 -4.16 23.28
C GLY A 280 -16.62 -4.44 21.83
N LEU A 281 -15.73 -4.97 21.00
CA LEU A 281 -16.05 -5.52 19.68
C LEU A 281 -17.20 -6.54 19.79
N LYS A 282 -18.16 -6.44 18.87
CA LYS A 282 -19.20 -7.46 18.68
C LYS A 282 -19.17 -7.94 17.25
N VAL A 283 -19.25 -9.25 17.07
CA VAL A 283 -19.20 -9.91 15.77
C VAL A 283 -20.29 -10.96 15.69
N ALA A 284 -21.00 -11.01 14.58
CA ALA A 284 -21.89 -12.12 14.26
C ALA A 284 -21.84 -12.42 12.77
N SER A 285 -21.91 -13.70 12.42
CA SER A 285 -21.90 -14.18 11.05
C SER A 285 -23.11 -15.06 10.78
N TYR A 286 -23.56 -15.07 9.54
CA TYR A 286 -24.69 -15.87 9.07
C TYR A 286 -24.37 -16.47 7.72
N VAL A 287 -24.63 -17.76 7.54
CA VAL A 287 -24.51 -18.45 6.24
C VAL A 287 -25.91 -18.72 5.72
N GLY A 288 -26.25 -18.07 4.62
CA GLY A 288 -27.54 -18.20 3.94
C GLY A 288 -27.45 -19.03 2.67
N ASP A 289 -28.54 -19.03 1.90
CA ASP A 289 -28.58 -19.69 0.60
C ASP A 289 -27.86 -18.82 -0.46
N GLY A 290 -26.68 -19.24 -0.88
CA GLY A 290 -25.86 -18.55 -1.88
C GLY A 290 -25.08 -17.34 -1.38
N PHE A 291 -24.98 -17.14 -0.06
CA PHE A 291 -24.18 -16.07 0.54
C PHE A 291 -23.76 -16.39 1.96
N TRP A 292 -22.79 -15.64 2.46
CA TRP A 292 -22.61 -15.44 3.89
C TRP A 292 -22.49 -13.95 4.20
N SER A 293 -22.85 -13.59 5.42
CA SER A 293 -22.85 -12.21 5.89
C SER A 293 -22.20 -12.10 7.26
N LEU A 294 -21.75 -10.89 7.55
CA LEU A 294 -21.01 -10.55 8.75
C LEU A 294 -21.40 -9.16 9.22
N GLU A 295 -21.69 -9.03 10.51
CA GLU A 295 -21.87 -7.76 11.20
C GLU A 295 -20.78 -7.57 12.23
N VAL A 296 -20.18 -6.38 12.24
CA VAL A 296 -19.06 -6.01 13.11
C VAL A 296 -19.33 -4.65 13.73
N PHE A 297 -19.59 -4.61 15.04
CA PHE A 297 -19.69 -3.36 15.79
C PHE A 297 -18.38 -3.05 16.50
N LEU A 298 -17.85 -1.85 16.25
CA LEU A 298 -16.64 -1.31 16.84
C LEU A 298 -16.98 -0.07 17.67
N PRO A 299 -16.93 -0.15 19.01
CA PRO A 299 -17.05 1.03 19.86
C PRO A 299 -15.90 2.00 19.57
N THR A 300 -16.16 3.31 19.52
CA THR A 300 -15.10 4.32 19.38
C THR A 300 -14.06 4.19 20.50
N SER A 301 -14.51 3.87 21.71
CA SER A 301 -13.67 3.73 22.90
C SER A 301 -12.60 2.64 22.79
N THR A 302 -12.72 1.71 21.84
CA THR A 302 -11.70 0.68 21.62
C THR A 302 -10.40 1.26 21.07
N PHE A 303 -10.45 2.47 20.50
CA PHE A 303 -9.34 3.09 19.80
C PHE A 303 -8.74 4.24 20.65
N PRO A 304 -7.52 4.06 21.18
CA PRO A 304 -6.84 5.12 21.92
C PRO A 304 -6.73 6.42 21.12
N GLY A 305 -7.24 7.52 21.69
CA GLY A 305 -7.15 8.86 21.10
C GLY A 305 -8.01 9.10 19.85
N ALA A 306 -8.87 8.16 19.46
CA ALA A 306 -9.78 8.35 18.33
C ALA A 306 -10.82 9.43 18.64
N ARG A 307 -11.04 10.30 17.65
CA ARG A 307 -12.19 11.22 17.69
C ARG A 307 -13.46 10.43 17.31
N PRO A 308 -14.58 10.61 18.03
CA PRO A 308 -15.82 9.93 17.69
C PRO A 308 -16.26 10.15 16.23
N PRO A 309 -16.72 9.10 15.53
CA PRO A 309 -17.35 9.19 14.21
C PRO A 309 -18.41 10.29 14.12
N GLY A 310 -18.14 11.31 13.32
CA GLY A 310 -19.05 12.45 13.18
C GLY A 310 -18.61 13.42 12.11
N THR A 311 -19.48 14.40 11.83
CA THR A 311 -19.24 15.43 10.81
C THR A 311 -17.89 16.13 11.04
N GLY A 312 -17.05 16.15 10.00
CA GLY A 312 -15.72 16.78 10.04
C GLY A 312 -14.61 15.92 10.64
N VAL A 313 -14.92 14.72 11.13
CA VAL A 313 -13.92 13.69 11.45
C VAL A 313 -13.66 12.86 10.20
N GLU A 314 -12.40 12.58 9.94
CA GLU A 314 -11.97 11.71 8.85
C GLU A 314 -11.09 10.63 9.42
N TRP A 315 -11.40 9.38 9.11
CA TRP A 315 -10.51 8.23 9.29
C TRP A 315 -10.04 7.77 7.91
N TYR A 316 -9.13 6.81 7.85
CA TYR A 316 -8.77 6.15 6.60
C TYR A 316 -8.93 4.64 6.75
N GLY A 317 -9.09 3.92 5.66
CA GLY A 317 -9.19 2.47 5.74
C GLY A 317 -9.36 1.76 4.42
N GLN A 318 -9.45 0.45 4.50
CA GLN A 318 -9.67 -0.43 3.37
C GLN A 318 -10.61 -1.56 3.79
N LEU A 319 -11.47 -1.99 2.86
CA LEU A 319 -12.40 -3.10 3.05
C LEU A 319 -12.00 -4.22 2.10
N VAL A 320 -11.94 -5.44 2.59
CA VAL A 320 -11.38 -6.59 1.88
C VAL A 320 -12.21 -7.84 2.11
N ARG A 321 -12.22 -8.72 1.11
CA ARG A 321 -12.60 -10.13 1.27
C ARG A 321 -11.49 -11.01 0.71
N HIS A 322 -11.06 -11.99 1.51
CA HIS A 322 -10.34 -13.16 1.01
C HIS A 322 -11.35 -14.27 0.75
N ARG A 323 -11.38 -14.75 -0.49
CA ARG A 323 -12.10 -15.95 -0.87
C ARG A 323 -11.11 -16.99 -1.37
N LEU A 324 -11.16 -18.21 -0.84
CA LEU A 324 -10.38 -19.31 -1.39
C LEU A 324 -11.08 -19.84 -2.63
N ASP A 325 -10.35 -19.91 -3.75
CA ASP A 325 -10.91 -20.39 -5.01
C ASP A 325 -10.82 -21.91 -5.07
N HIS A 326 -11.99 -22.53 -4.99
CA HIS A 326 -12.19 -23.98 -5.07
C HIS A 326 -12.27 -24.51 -6.50
N GLU A 327 -12.44 -23.64 -7.51
CA GLU A 327 -12.53 -24.04 -8.93
C GLU A 327 -11.14 -24.15 -9.59
N SER A 328 -10.12 -23.48 -9.04
CA SER A 328 -8.76 -23.49 -9.56
C SER A 328 -8.07 -24.86 -9.38
N LYS A 329 -7.65 -25.47 -10.51
CA LYS A 329 -6.76 -26.65 -10.53
C LYS A 329 -5.34 -26.37 -10.04
N LYS A 330 -4.93 -25.10 -9.88
CA LYS A 330 -3.72 -24.75 -9.14
C LYS A 330 -4.04 -24.89 -7.66
N THR A 331 -3.25 -25.67 -6.93
CA THR A 331 -3.34 -25.76 -5.47
C THR A 331 -3.29 -24.34 -4.89
N ARG A 332 -4.43 -23.82 -4.41
CA ARG A 332 -4.62 -22.49 -3.78
C ARG A 332 -4.83 -21.32 -4.74
N GLY A 333 -5.83 -21.37 -5.61
CA GLY A 333 -6.38 -20.13 -6.16
C GLY A 333 -6.93 -19.27 -5.01
N ARG A 334 -6.70 -17.96 -5.03
CA ARG A 334 -7.32 -17.03 -4.08
C ARG A 334 -7.89 -15.86 -4.86
N GLU A 335 -9.11 -15.50 -4.52
CA GLU A 335 -9.72 -14.26 -4.96
C GLU A 335 -9.62 -13.26 -3.82
N ASN A 336 -8.90 -12.17 -4.08
CA ASN A 336 -8.72 -11.07 -3.14
C ASN A 336 -9.48 -9.87 -3.69
N GLN A 337 -10.48 -9.42 -2.94
CA GLN A 337 -11.34 -8.29 -3.31
C GLN A 337 -11.04 -7.13 -2.38
N LYS A 338 -10.91 -5.91 -2.90
CA LYS A 338 -10.70 -4.68 -2.12
C LYS A 338 -11.69 -3.60 -2.53
N TYR A 339 -12.05 -2.69 -1.65
CA TYR A 339 -12.93 -1.57 -2.01
C TYR A 339 -12.25 -0.57 -2.93
N ASN A 340 -10.98 -0.22 -2.66
CA ASN A 340 -10.09 0.41 -3.63
C ASN A 340 -8.96 -0.58 -3.94
N ALA A 341 -8.90 -1.08 -5.18
CA ALA A 341 -7.96 -2.09 -5.63
C ALA A 341 -7.06 -1.49 -6.74
N GLN A 342 -6.44 -0.34 -6.49
CA GLN A 342 -5.72 0.42 -7.53
C GLN A 342 -4.31 -0.09 -7.76
N PHE A 343 -3.70 -0.66 -6.72
CA PHE A 343 -2.32 -1.12 -6.72
C PHE A 343 -2.24 -2.63 -6.41
N ALA A 344 -1.24 -3.27 -7.02
CA ALA A 344 -0.85 -4.62 -6.66
C ALA A 344 -0.25 -4.66 -5.24
N GLY A 345 -0.14 -5.85 -4.66
CA GLY A 345 0.55 -6.07 -3.39
C GLY A 345 -0.39 -6.42 -2.23
N PHE A 346 0.05 -6.09 -1.01
CA PHE A 346 -0.64 -6.47 0.22
C PHE A 346 -1.95 -5.71 0.43
N ASN A 347 -2.81 -6.24 1.30
CA ASN A 347 -4.07 -5.60 1.67
C ASN A 347 -3.88 -4.43 2.63
N SER A 348 -2.80 -4.46 3.42
CA SER A 348 -2.33 -3.39 4.27
C SER A 348 -1.56 -2.30 3.52
N ASN A 349 -1.63 -2.26 2.18
CA ASN A 349 -1.02 -1.17 1.41
C ASN A 349 -1.78 0.14 1.71
N VAL A 350 -1.15 1.00 2.51
CA VAL A 350 -1.70 2.29 2.96
C VAL A 350 -2.00 3.24 1.78
N ALA A 351 -1.36 3.04 0.63
CA ALA A 351 -1.66 3.80 -0.59
C ALA A 351 -3.08 3.53 -1.10
N ASP A 352 -3.63 2.33 -0.87
CA ASP A 352 -5.01 1.99 -1.25
C ASP A 352 -6.05 2.49 -0.21
N PHE A 353 -5.63 3.03 0.95
CA PHE A 353 -6.57 3.43 2.00
C PHE A 353 -7.39 4.65 1.57
N ALA A 354 -8.72 4.52 1.65
CA ALA A 354 -9.65 5.58 1.34
C ALA A 354 -10.00 6.40 2.58
N PRO A 355 -10.35 7.69 2.41
CA PRO A 355 -10.94 8.47 3.49
C PRO A 355 -12.32 7.89 3.86
N ASN A 356 -12.52 7.66 5.14
CA ASN A 356 -13.77 7.27 5.77
C ASN A 356 -14.49 8.55 6.22
N ARG A 357 -15.64 8.83 5.61
CA ARG A 357 -16.46 10.01 5.88
C ARG A 357 -17.72 9.62 6.64
N PHE A 358 -17.95 10.32 7.75
CA PHE A 358 -19.15 10.16 8.56
C PHE A 358 -20.18 11.19 8.11
N VAL A 359 -21.26 10.72 7.50
CA VAL A 359 -22.33 11.57 6.96
C VAL A 359 -23.53 11.60 7.91
N GLU A 360 -24.35 12.64 7.81
CA GLU A 360 -25.55 12.85 8.66
C GLU A 360 -26.80 12.15 8.12
#